data_AF-A0A429BJN6-F1
#
_entry.id   AF-A0A429BJN6-F1
#
_cell.length_a   1.000
_cell.length_b   1.000
_cell.length_c   1.000
_cell.angle_alpha   90.00
_cell.angle_beta   90.00
_cell.angle_gamma   90.00
#
_symmetry.space_group_name_H-M   'P 1'
#
loop_
_entity.id
_entity.type
_entity.pdbx_description
1 polymer ?
#
loop_
_entity_poly.entity_id
_entity_poly.type
_entity_poly.pdbx_seq_one_letter_code
_entity_poly.pdbx_strand_id
1 'polypeptide(L)'
;MDASHAPPARQVNAWAQRRRRPTRAQKLAAAARAAADVRAYDTDPDVVALRIERLRTRVDRLIWTGLVLGLLFTMANVQHFAAQGAATWSIPWWIAWLLDPMVSLVLVGVLLGEQIIARHQIQGGRWIRRTKWTALGLTYAMNTWSAWAKLDPALILLHSVPPIMVFCAAEAVTTLKHQITTAVHKAYHWAAERAAAINEATEEAVARAKAIADAHTASEPASNDQAAGALADLTAWTRRRVLGVTEQPTSVAAADTSPTADATGQQPAPRPATALSTTTLTVVDTVAPPVADDDEDSDRDGDRERDSDSDRERPDDQDNREAEDWIRRRCRGQNGVGRRPTKTEVAERYDFSETWGLKRVQTVQKRMTAQGYEFRPDGTVLAPHKTVASTDNSQRSEATA
;
A
#
# COMPACT_ATOMS: atom_id res chain seq x y z
N MET A 1 3.74 -81.13 14.42
CA MET A 1 4.64 -80.04 13.97
C MET A 1 3.79 -78.79 13.86
N ASP A 2 3.62 -78.12 14.99
CA ASP A 2 2.76 -76.94 15.15
C ASP A 2 3.46 -75.68 14.66
N ALA A 3 2.86 -75.02 13.69
CA ALA A 3 3.32 -73.74 13.17
C ALA A 3 2.73 -72.59 14.02
N SER A 4 3.57 -72.04 14.89
CA SER A 4 3.29 -70.86 15.72
C SER A 4 3.02 -69.62 14.86
N HIS A 5 1.74 -69.26 14.72
CA HIS A 5 1.30 -67.99 14.16
C HIS A 5 1.44 -66.87 15.21
N ALA A 6 2.45 -66.01 15.04
CA ALA A 6 2.62 -64.81 15.86
C ALA A 6 1.63 -63.72 15.39
N PRO A 7 0.86 -63.08 16.29
CA PRO A 7 -0.09 -62.05 15.91
C PRO A 7 0.61 -60.74 15.51
N PRO A 8 0.07 -59.99 14.52
CA PRO A 8 0.65 -58.73 14.07
C PRO A 8 0.60 -57.67 15.18
N ALA A 9 1.74 -57.02 15.42
CA ALA A 9 1.87 -55.92 16.37
C ALA A 9 0.88 -54.80 16.04
N ARG A 10 -0.02 -54.55 17.00
CA ARG A 10 -1.18 -53.67 16.93
C ARG A 10 -0.72 -52.21 16.72
N GLN A 11 -1.07 -51.63 15.57
CA GLN A 11 -0.77 -50.27 15.10
C GLN A 11 -1.59 -49.16 15.83
N VAL A 12 -1.78 -49.27 17.14
CA VAL A 12 -2.84 -48.53 17.88
C VAL A 12 -2.44 -47.10 18.27
N ASN A 13 -1.19 -46.67 18.06
CA ASN A 13 -0.69 -45.45 18.71
C ASN A 13 -0.48 -44.24 17.78
N ALA A 14 -0.67 -44.36 16.46
CA ALA A 14 -0.44 -43.25 15.51
C ALA A 14 -1.54 -42.17 15.56
N TRP A 15 -2.75 -42.54 15.96
CA TRP A 15 -3.93 -41.66 16.02
C TRP A 15 -4.01 -40.92 17.36
N ALA A 16 -3.52 -41.53 18.45
CA ALA A 16 -3.40 -40.88 19.75
C ALA A 16 -2.34 -39.76 19.76
N GLN A 17 -1.26 -39.90 18.99
CA GLN A 17 -0.22 -38.86 18.89
C GLN A 17 -0.70 -37.60 18.14
N ARG A 18 -1.72 -37.69 17.27
CA ARG A 18 -2.23 -36.57 16.47
C ARG A 18 -3.17 -35.61 17.20
N ARG A 19 -3.56 -35.89 18.45
CA ARG A 19 -4.51 -35.06 19.24
C ARG A 19 -3.90 -34.32 20.43
N ARG A 20 -2.58 -34.14 20.47
CA ARG A 20 -1.97 -33.27 21.49
C ARG A 20 -2.36 -31.83 21.20
N ARG A 21 -3.25 -31.27 22.03
CA ARG A 21 -3.64 -29.86 21.97
C ARG A 21 -2.37 -29.00 22.06
N PRO A 22 -2.20 -28.00 21.17
CA PRO A 22 -1.02 -27.15 21.21
C PRO A 22 -0.95 -26.43 22.55
N THR A 23 0.22 -26.48 23.18
CA THR A 23 0.45 -25.84 24.47
C THR A 23 0.36 -24.31 24.33
N ARG A 24 0.07 -23.58 25.42
CA ARG A 24 0.03 -22.10 25.39
C ARG A 24 1.33 -21.50 24.82
N ALA A 25 2.48 -22.10 25.12
CA ALA A 25 3.78 -21.71 24.56
C ALA A 25 3.84 -21.87 23.04
N GLN A 26 3.31 -22.96 22.49
CA GLN A 26 3.25 -23.17 21.04
C GLN A 26 2.32 -22.17 20.34
N LYS A 27 1.19 -21.82 20.98
CA LYS A 27 0.28 -20.79 20.46
C LYS A 27 0.94 -19.40 20.45
N LEU A 28 1.66 -19.04 21.52
CA LEU A 28 2.41 -17.77 21.58
C LEU A 28 3.54 -17.73 20.55
N ALA A 29 4.29 -18.82 20.37
CA ALA A 29 5.33 -18.90 19.35
C ALA A 29 4.76 -18.78 17.92
N ALA A 30 3.59 -19.38 17.65
CA ALA A 30 2.91 -19.25 16.38
C ALA A 30 2.39 -17.82 16.15
N ALA A 31 1.80 -17.19 17.17
CA ALA A 31 1.36 -15.78 17.11
C ALA A 31 2.54 -14.82 16.90
N ALA A 32 3.68 -15.07 17.55
CA ALA A 32 4.90 -14.28 17.38
C ALA A 32 5.46 -14.40 15.95
N ARG A 33 5.42 -15.60 15.35
CA ARG A 33 5.79 -15.81 13.94
C ARG A 33 4.83 -15.11 12.99
N ALA A 34 3.53 -15.25 13.19
CA ALA A 34 2.53 -14.54 12.39
C ALA A 34 2.71 -13.02 12.48
N ALA A 35 3.00 -12.48 13.66
CA ALA A 35 3.28 -11.05 13.84
C ALA A 35 4.63 -10.61 13.24
N ALA A 36 5.60 -11.51 13.12
CA ALA A 36 6.85 -11.26 12.41
C ALA A 36 6.64 -11.28 10.89
N ASP A 37 5.82 -12.20 10.39
CA ASP A 37 5.44 -12.27 8.97
C ASP A 37 4.64 -11.02 8.56
N VAL A 38 3.69 -10.56 9.38
CA VAL A 38 2.97 -9.30 9.14
C VAL A 38 3.92 -8.10 9.11
N ARG A 39 4.89 -8.04 10.03
CA ARG A 39 5.90 -6.98 10.03
C ARG A 39 6.82 -7.04 8.81
N ALA A 40 7.15 -8.24 8.33
CA ALA A 40 7.89 -8.44 7.10
C ALA A 40 7.10 -7.93 5.89
N TYR A 41 5.78 -8.17 5.84
CA TYR A 41 4.91 -7.62 4.79
C TYR A 41 4.71 -6.10 4.89
N ASP A 42 4.68 -5.53 6.09
CA ASP A 42 4.60 -4.07 6.27
C ASP A 42 5.91 -3.35 5.87
N THR A 43 7.05 -4.05 5.86
CA THR A 43 8.33 -3.52 5.39
C THR A 43 8.66 -3.85 3.93
N ASP A 44 7.82 -4.63 3.26
CA ASP A 44 8.00 -4.92 1.84
C ASP A 44 7.81 -3.64 1.02
N PRO A 45 8.84 -3.18 0.27
CA PRO A 45 8.76 -1.96 -0.53
C PRO A 45 7.58 -1.98 -1.52
N ASP A 46 7.19 -3.15 -2.01
CA ASP A 46 6.07 -3.29 -2.96
C ASP A 46 4.71 -3.06 -2.28
N VAL A 47 4.57 -3.42 -1.01
CA VAL A 47 3.35 -3.20 -0.23
C VAL A 47 3.20 -1.72 0.12
N VAL A 48 4.29 -1.05 0.49
CA VAL A 48 4.30 0.40 0.74
C VAL A 48 3.95 1.15 -0.55
N ALA A 49 4.57 0.78 -1.68
CA ALA A 49 4.25 1.32 -2.99
C ALA A 49 2.76 1.17 -3.34
N LEU A 50 2.19 -0.02 -3.14
CA LEU A 50 0.79 -0.30 -3.40
C LEU A 50 -0.15 0.51 -2.49
N ARG A 51 0.19 0.70 -1.22
CA ARG A 51 -0.59 1.53 -0.28
C ARG A 51 -0.61 2.98 -0.72
N ILE A 52 0.53 3.53 -1.11
CA ILE A 52 0.64 4.91 -1.59
C ILE A 52 -0.17 5.11 -2.88
N GLU A 53 -0.10 4.17 -3.82
CA GLU A 53 -0.87 4.27 -5.08
C GLU A 53 -2.39 4.16 -4.84
N ARG A 54 -2.82 3.30 -3.90
CA ARG A 54 -4.23 3.23 -3.48
C ARG A 54 -4.69 4.51 -2.80
N LEU A 55 -3.87 5.09 -1.92
CA LEU A 55 -4.18 6.36 -1.26
C LEU A 55 -4.32 7.47 -2.29
N ARG A 56 -3.38 7.58 -3.24
CA ARG A 56 -3.44 8.51 -4.36
C ARG A 56 -4.75 8.36 -5.13
N THR A 57 -5.12 7.14 -5.51
CA THR A 57 -6.35 6.88 -6.26
C THR A 57 -7.60 7.26 -5.46
N ARG A 58 -7.62 7.01 -4.15
CA ARG A 58 -8.76 7.39 -3.28
C ARG A 58 -8.87 8.90 -3.13
N VAL A 59 -7.75 9.57 -2.86
CA VAL A 59 -7.69 11.03 -2.73
C VAL A 59 -8.10 11.70 -4.04
N ASP A 60 -7.59 11.24 -5.17
CA ASP A 60 -7.97 11.73 -6.50
C ASP A 60 -9.48 11.54 -6.76
N ARG A 61 -10.06 10.40 -6.38
CA ARG A 61 -11.50 10.17 -6.52
C ARG A 61 -12.34 11.12 -5.66
N LEU A 62 -11.97 11.33 -4.40
CA LEU A 62 -12.69 12.24 -3.51
C LEU A 62 -12.64 13.68 -4.02
N ILE A 63 -11.48 14.11 -4.48
CA ILE A 63 -11.25 15.39 -5.14
C ILE A 63 -12.17 15.57 -6.35
N TRP A 64 -12.16 14.60 -7.27
CA TRP A 64 -12.97 14.67 -8.48
C TRP A 64 -14.46 14.63 -8.16
N THR A 65 -14.85 13.84 -7.16
CA THR A 65 -16.23 13.77 -6.69
C THR A 65 -16.66 15.13 -6.14
N GLY A 66 -15.87 15.75 -5.26
CA GLY A 66 -16.16 17.07 -4.72
C GLY A 66 -16.24 18.16 -5.79
N LEU A 67 -15.34 18.12 -6.79
CA LEU A 67 -15.37 19.04 -7.92
C LEU A 67 -16.65 18.86 -8.75
N VAL A 68 -17.01 17.63 -9.10
CA VAL A 68 -18.24 17.35 -9.86
C VAL A 68 -19.48 17.75 -9.08
N LEU A 69 -19.57 17.42 -7.78
CA LEU A 69 -20.70 17.81 -6.94
C LEU A 69 -20.82 19.33 -6.83
N GLY A 70 -19.70 20.03 -6.66
CA GLY A 70 -19.68 21.49 -6.63
C GLY A 70 -20.14 22.13 -7.94
N LEU A 71 -19.69 21.59 -9.09
CA LEU A 71 -20.16 22.03 -10.41
C LEU A 71 -21.65 21.74 -10.62
N LEU A 72 -22.14 20.57 -10.22
CA LEU A 72 -23.57 20.24 -10.32
C LEU A 72 -24.41 21.19 -9.48
N PHE A 73 -23.91 21.59 -8.31
CA PHE A 73 -24.58 22.55 -7.45
C PHE A 73 -24.65 23.95 -8.07
N THR A 74 -23.54 24.47 -8.60
CA THR A 74 -23.54 25.78 -9.28
C THR A 74 -24.43 25.73 -10.52
N MET A 75 -24.39 24.62 -11.26
CA MET A 75 -25.21 24.39 -12.44
C MET A 75 -26.70 24.44 -12.11
N ALA A 76 -27.15 23.80 -11.02
CA ALA A 76 -28.54 23.84 -10.59
C ALA A 76 -29.03 25.25 -10.21
N ASN A 77 -28.17 26.05 -9.57
CA ASN A 77 -28.52 27.43 -9.19
C ASN A 77 -28.62 28.34 -10.42
N VAL A 78 -27.65 28.24 -11.33
CA VAL A 78 -27.66 29.00 -12.59
C VAL A 78 -28.84 28.59 -13.45
N GLN A 79 -29.16 27.30 -13.50
CA GLN A 79 -30.33 26.80 -14.19
C GLN A 79 -31.61 27.45 -13.68
N HIS A 80 -31.78 27.52 -12.36
CA HIS A 80 -32.96 28.14 -11.78
C HIS A 80 -33.06 29.63 -12.13
N PHE A 81 -31.92 30.33 -12.13
CA PHE A 81 -31.85 31.74 -12.50
C PHE A 81 -32.07 32.00 -13.99
N ALA A 82 -31.47 31.20 -14.87
CA ALA A 82 -31.49 31.41 -16.31
C ALA A 82 -32.76 30.88 -16.98
N ALA A 83 -33.41 29.87 -16.39
CA ALA A 83 -34.66 29.35 -16.91
C ALA A 83 -35.81 30.38 -16.84
N GLN A 84 -35.86 31.27 -15.84
CA GLN A 84 -36.88 32.36 -15.68
C GLN A 84 -38.32 32.00 -16.12
N GLY A 85 -38.79 30.77 -15.86
CA GLY A 85 -40.13 30.31 -16.25
C GLY A 85 -40.23 29.66 -17.63
N ALA A 86 -39.12 29.35 -18.29
CA ALA A 86 -39.07 28.53 -19.50
C ALA A 86 -39.75 27.17 -19.25
N ALA A 87 -40.52 26.71 -20.23
CA ALA A 87 -41.18 25.41 -20.15
C ALA A 87 -40.14 24.30 -19.94
N THR A 88 -40.47 23.32 -19.08
CA THR A 88 -39.63 22.13 -18.90
C THR A 88 -39.41 21.45 -20.25
N TRP A 89 -38.18 20.99 -20.49
CA TRP A 89 -37.75 20.38 -21.77
C TRP A 89 -37.67 21.30 -22.99
N SER A 90 -37.88 22.61 -22.82
CA SER A 90 -37.65 23.57 -23.91
C SER A 90 -36.16 23.75 -24.21
N ILE A 91 -35.83 24.24 -25.41
CA ILE A 91 -34.44 24.56 -25.78
C ILE A 91 -33.77 25.53 -24.79
N PRO A 92 -34.43 26.63 -24.34
CA PRO A 92 -33.86 27.51 -23.31
C PRO A 92 -33.60 26.80 -21.98
N TRP A 93 -34.44 25.84 -21.59
CA TRP A 93 -34.23 25.04 -20.37
C TRP A 93 -32.95 24.19 -20.46
N TRP A 94 -32.64 23.63 -21.63
CA TRP A 94 -31.38 22.90 -21.85
C TRP A 94 -30.16 23.82 -21.95
N ILE A 95 -30.29 24.98 -22.62
CA ILE A 95 -29.21 25.95 -22.74
C ILE A 95 -28.78 26.44 -21.35
N ALA A 96 -29.74 26.71 -20.48
CA ALA A 96 -29.47 27.16 -19.12
C ALA A 96 -28.71 26.09 -18.28
N TRP A 97 -28.92 24.79 -18.55
CA TRP A 97 -28.16 23.70 -17.93
C TRP A 97 -26.70 23.64 -18.41
N LEU A 98 -26.42 24.01 -19.66
CA LEU A 98 -25.10 23.90 -20.27
C LEU A 98 -24.20 25.13 -20.09
N LEU A 99 -24.81 26.28 -19.77
CA LEU A 99 -24.10 27.56 -19.66
C LEU A 99 -23.05 27.54 -18.55
N ASP A 100 -23.41 27.03 -17.37
CA ASP A 100 -22.50 26.98 -16.21
C ASP A 100 -21.35 25.96 -16.36
N PRO A 101 -21.60 24.70 -16.81
CA PRO A 101 -20.53 23.75 -17.10
C PRO A 101 -19.54 24.26 -18.14
N MET A 102 -20.02 24.95 -19.19
CA MET A 102 -19.14 25.48 -20.24
C MET A 102 -18.12 26.47 -19.66
N VAL A 103 -18.59 27.46 -18.89
CA VAL A 103 -17.71 28.47 -18.27
C VAL A 103 -16.78 27.83 -17.24
N SER A 104 -17.32 26.93 -16.40
CA SER A 104 -16.55 26.21 -15.38
C SER A 104 -15.46 25.32 -15.98
N LEU A 105 -15.73 24.63 -17.09
CA LEU A 105 -14.73 23.82 -17.79
C LEU A 105 -13.63 24.66 -18.42
N VAL A 106 -13.97 25.82 -18.99
CA VAL A 106 -12.96 26.76 -19.49
C VAL A 106 -12.07 27.25 -18.35
N LEU A 107 -12.65 27.61 -17.20
CA LEU A 107 -11.90 28.01 -16.02
C LEU A 107 -10.97 26.89 -15.53
N VAL A 108 -11.50 25.68 -15.34
CA VAL A 108 -10.73 24.50 -14.94
C VAL A 108 -9.61 24.21 -15.95
N GLY A 109 -9.88 24.35 -17.26
CA GLY A 109 -8.90 24.20 -18.33
C GLY A 109 -7.77 25.21 -18.26
N VAL A 110 -8.06 26.49 -17.99
CA VAL A 110 -7.04 27.53 -17.79
C VAL A 110 -6.20 27.23 -16.54
N LEU A 111 -6.84 26.82 -15.44
CA LEU A 111 -6.13 26.43 -14.20
C LEU A 111 -5.18 25.24 -14.42
N LEU A 112 -5.61 24.23 -15.18
CA LEU A 112 -4.78 23.08 -15.56
C LEU A 112 -3.65 23.48 -16.51
N GLY A 113 -3.94 24.32 -17.50
CA GLY A 113 -2.96 24.82 -18.47
C GLY A 113 -1.80 25.56 -17.79
N GLU A 114 -2.10 26.40 -16.81
CA GLU A 114 -1.08 27.09 -16.02
C GLU A 114 -0.14 26.14 -15.28
N GLN A 115 -0.65 25.02 -14.78
CA GLN A 115 0.17 24.08 -14.02
C GLN A 115 1.06 23.26 -14.93
N ILE A 116 0.59 22.95 -16.14
CA ILE A 116 1.43 22.35 -17.18
C ILE A 116 2.59 23.31 -17.51
N ILE A 117 2.32 24.61 -17.60
CA ILE A 117 3.35 25.63 -17.85
C ILE A 117 4.27 25.83 -16.64
N ALA A 118 3.72 25.83 -15.42
CA ALA A 118 4.50 25.95 -14.18
C ALA A 118 5.45 24.76 -13.99
N ARG A 119 5.06 23.55 -14.43
CA ARG A 119 5.94 22.38 -14.46
C ARG A 119 7.18 22.60 -15.34
N HIS A 120 7.08 23.47 -16.35
CA HIS A 120 8.20 23.86 -17.21
C HIS A 120 8.92 25.13 -16.72
N GLN A 121 8.71 25.56 -15.45
CA GLN A 121 9.38 26.69 -14.80
C GLN A 121 9.16 28.06 -15.48
N ILE A 122 8.15 28.18 -16.36
CA ILE A 122 7.76 29.47 -16.93
C ILE A 122 6.84 30.14 -15.92
N GLN A 123 7.30 31.23 -15.30
CA GLN A 123 6.48 31.97 -14.36
C GLN A 123 5.24 32.55 -15.07
N GLY A 124 4.06 32.13 -14.63
CA GLY A 124 2.81 32.70 -15.10
C GLY A 124 2.77 34.20 -14.80
N GLY A 125 2.68 35.02 -15.85
CA GLY A 125 2.64 36.47 -15.70
C GLY A 125 1.41 36.94 -14.90
N ARG A 126 1.43 38.20 -14.44
CA ARG A 126 0.33 38.83 -13.68
C ARG A 126 -1.05 38.73 -14.36
N TRP A 127 -1.08 38.54 -15.69
CA TRP A 127 -2.29 38.37 -16.49
C TRP A 127 -3.09 37.11 -16.11
N ILE A 128 -2.39 35.99 -15.91
CA ILE A 128 -2.97 34.71 -15.50
C ILE A 128 -3.74 34.85 -14.19
N ARG A 129 -3.11 35.47 -13.18
CA ARG A 129 -3.75 35.72 -11.89
C ARG A 129 -5.01 36.56 -12.06
N ARG A 130 -4.97 37.61 -12.90
CA ARG A 130 -6.16 38.42 -13.19
C ARG A 130 -7.27 37.58 -13.81
N THR A 131 -6.97 36.76 -14.82
CA THR A 131 -7.96 35.88 -15.46
C THR A 131 -8.65 34.95 -14.46
N LYS A 132 -7.91 34.37 -13.51
CA LYS A 132 -8.51 33.55 -12.44
C LYS A 132 -9.48 34.32 -11.57
N TRP A 133 -9.05 35.47 -11.04
CA TRP A 133 -9.88 36.29 -10.16
C TRP A 133 -11.10 36.82 -10.90
N THR A 134 -10.96 37.17 -12.18
CA THR A 134 -12.08 37.58 -13.03
C THR A 134 -13.08 36.45 -13.23
N ALA A 135 -12.62 35.24 -13.56
CA ALA A 135 -13.50 34.09 -13.78
C ALA A 135 -14.19 33.62 -12.48
N LEU A 136 -13.45 33.61 -11.37
CA LEU A 136 -14.03 33.36 -10.04
C LEU A 136 -15.08 34.42 -9.70
N GLY A 137 -14.77 35.70 -9.92
CA GLY A 137 -15.68 36.81 -9.69
C GLY A 137 -16.96 36.71 -10.52
N LEU A 138 -16.84 36.31 -11.80
CA LEU A 138 -18.00 36.12 -12.68
C LEU A 138 -18.89 34.96 -12.21
N THR A 139 -18.28 33.83 -11.84
CA THR A 139 -19.00 32.66 -11.31
C THR A 139 -19.69 32.99 -9.99
N TYR A 140 -18.99 33.68 -9.10
CA TYR A 140 -19.52 34.17 -7.83
C TYR A 140 -20.70 35.11 -8.04
N ALA A 141 -20.57 36.10 -8.93
CA ALA A 141 -21.62 37.06 -9.21
C ALA A 141 -22.87 36.35 -9.75
N MET A 142 -22.70 35.43 -10.70
CA MET A 142 -23.80 34.66 -11.27
C MET A 142 -24.53 33.82 -10.21
N ASN A 143 -23.78 33.18 -9.30
CA ASN A 143 -24.37 32.32 -8.28
C ASN A 143 -25.04 33.08 -7.13
N THR A 144 -24.61 34.33 -6.86
CA THR A 144 -25.11 35.14 -5.74
C THR A 144 -26.05 36.27 -6.16
N TRP A 145 -26.23 36.51 -7.47
CA TRP A 145 -26.97 37.67 -7.98
C TRP A 145 -28.39 37.81 -7.40
N SER A 146 -29.16 36.72 -7.36
CA SER A 146 -30.53 36.73 -6.81
C SER A 146 -30.56 37.01 -5.31
N ALA A 147 -29.51 36.63 -4.58
CA ALA A 147 -29.37 36.88 -3.16
C ALA A 147 -29.01 38.35 -2.88
N TRP A 148 -28.10 38.92 -3.70
CA TRP A 148 -27.80 40.35 -3.68
C TRP A 148 -29.01 41.21 -4.02
N ALA A 149 -29.82 40.82 -5.01
CA ALA A 149 -31.04 41.52 -5.37
C ALA A 149 -32.07 41.57 -4.22
N LYS A 150 -32.05 40.58 -3.32
CA LYS A 150 -32.91 40.50 -2.13
C LYS A 150 -32.25 41.04 -0.86
N LEU A 151 -30.97 41.41 -0.92
CA LEU A 151 -30.14 41.81 0.23
C LEU A 151 -30.17 40.79 1.39
N ASP A 152 -30.23 39.49 1.05
CA ASP A 152 -30.26 38.41 2.05
C ASP A 152 -28.84 37.87 2.30
N PRO A 153 -28.22 38.18 3.45
CA PRO A 153 -26.85 37.77 3.75
C PRO A 153 -26.72 36.25 3.93
N ALA A 154 -27.76 35.56 4.42
CA ALA A 154 -27.71 34.10 4.60
C ALA A 154 -27.70 33.40 3.24
N LEU A 155 -28.51 33.90 2.29
CA LEU A 155 -28.58 33.37 0.94
C LEU A 155 -27.29 33.66 0.14
N ILE A 156 -26.69 34.84 0.34
CA ILE A 156 -25.36 35.16 -0.24
C ILE A 156 -24.30 34.18 0.27
N LEU A 157 -24.27 33.92 1.58
CA LEU A 157 -23.31 32.98 2.16
C LEU A 157 -23.53 31.57 1.61
N LEU A 158 -24.78 31.10 1.59
CA LEU A 158 -25.14 29.76 1.14
C LEU A 158 -24.72 29.50 -0.32
N HIS A 159 -24.90 30.48 -1.20
CA HIS A 159 -24.54 30.34 -2.61
C HIS A 159 -23.07 30.73 -2.92
N SER A 160 -22.35 31.36 -2.00
CA SER A 160 -20.93 31.70 -2.21
C SER A 160 -19.97 30.57 -1.87
N VAL A 161 -20.32 29.73 -0.90
CA VAL A 161 -19.45 28.64 -0.42
C VAL A 161 -19.06 27.68 -1.56
N PRO A 162 -19.98 27.19 -2.41
CA PRO A 162 -19.61 26.17 -3.38
C PRO A 162 -18.66 26.65 -4.49
N PRO A 163 -18.85 27.82 -5.14
CA PRO A 163 -17.88 28.36 -6.10
C PRO A 163 -16.49 28.54 -5.50
N ILE A 164 -16.41 29.07 -4.27
CA ILE A 164 -15.13 29.29 -3.58
C ILE A 164 -14.46 27.94 -3.29
N MET A 165 -15.21 26.97 -2.77
CA MET A 165 -14.68 25.64 -2.46
C MET A 165 -14.20 24.89 -3.70
N VAL A 166 -14.93 24.97 -4.83
CA VAL A 166 -14.49 24.36 -6.10
C VAL A 166 -13.22 25.02 -6.61
N PHE A 167 -13.13 26.35 -6.56
CA PHE A 167 -11.94 27.07 -6.99
C PHE A 167 -10.73 26.74 -6.10
N CYS A 168 -10.91 26.76 -4.78
CA CYS A 168 -9.88 26.37 -3.82
C CYS A 168 -9.46 24.91 -4.00
N ALA A 169 -10.41 24.00 -4.22
CA ALA A 169 -10.12 22.61 -4.55
C ALA A 169 -9.31 22.54 -5.85
N ALA A 170 -9.71 23.20 -6.92
CA ALA A 170 -8.98 23.18 -8.19
C ALA A 170 -7.53 23.69 -8.07
N GLU A 171 -7.25 24.69 -7.22
CA GLU A 171 -5.87 25.12 -6.93
C GLU A 171 -5.13 24.16 -5.97
N ALA A 172 -5.81 23.62 -4.97
CA ALA A 172 -5.20 22.73 -3.98
C ALA A 172 -4.84 21.36 -4.58
N VAL A 173 -5.71 20.81 -5.44
CA VAL A 173 -5.57 19.50 -6.08
C VAL A 173 -4.25 19.34 -6.80
N THR A 174 -3.71 20.43 -7.30
CA THR A 174 -2.63 20.41 -8.27
C THR A 174 -1.30 20.58 -7.58
N THR A 175 -1.28 21.43 -6.54
CA THR A 175 -0.26 21.42 -5.49
C THR A 175 -0.19 20.05 -4.81
N LEU A 176 -1.34 19.47 -4.44
CA LEU A 176 -1.42 18.18 -3.78
C LEU A 176 -0.93 17.04 -4.68
N LYS A 177 -1.31 17.01 -5.96
CA LYS A 177 -0.80 16.01 -6.92
C LYS A 177 0.72 16.08 -7.06
N HIS A 178 1.29 17.29 -7.09
CA HIS A 178 2.73 17.47 -7.15
C HIS A 178 3.43 16.98 -5.87
N GLN A 179 2.87 17.31 -4.70
CA GLN A 179 3.40 16.86 -3.41
C GLN A 179 3.28 15.35 -3.23
N ILE A 180 2.15 14.74 -3.60
CA ILE A 180 1.97 13.28 -3.58
C ILE A 180 2.99 12.63 -4.50
N THR A 181 3.16 13.11 -5.72
CA THR A 181 4.15 12.54 -6.67
C THR A 181 5.57 12.63 -6.12
N THR A 182 5.92 13.75 -5.49
CA THR A 182 7.22 13.95 -4.85
C THR A 182 7.39 13.04 -3.63
N ALA A 183 6.37 12.91 -2.78
CA ALA A 183 6.37 12.03 -1.63
C ALA A 183 6.50 10.56 -2.04
N VAL A 184 5.80 10.15 -3.11
CA VAL A 184 5.93 8.82 -3.72
C VAL A 184 7.37 8.57 -4.17
N HIS A 185 7.97 9.49 -4.94
CA HIS A 185 9.36 9.35 -5.39
C HIS A 185 10.34 9.26 -4.23
N LYS A 186 10.17 10.09 -3.18
CA LYS A 186 11.00 10.03 -1.98
C LYS A 186 10.83 8.71 -1.23
N ALA A 187 9.61 8.23 -1.09
CA ALA A 187 9.33 6.94 -0.46
C ALA A 187 9.97 5.78 -1.23
N TYR A 188 9.92 5.79 -2.57
CA TYR A 188 10.62 4.80 -3.40
C TYR A 188 12.14 4.86 -3.21
N HIS A 189 12.72 6.05 -3.20
CA HIS A 189 14.16 6.22 -3.03
C HIS A 189 14.61 5.69 -1.67
N TRP A 190 13.91 6.08 -0.59
CA TRP A 190 14.19 5.59 0.76
C TRP A 190 13.98 4.08 0.92
N ALA A 191 12.95 3.52 0.28
CA ALA A 191 12.72 2.08 0.30
C ALA A 191 13.84 1.31 -0.42
N ALA A 192 14.33 1.83 -1.55
CA ALA A 192 15.46 1.25 -2.28
C ALA A 192 16.77 1.33 -1.49
N GLU A 193 17.07 2.49 -0.88
CA GLU A 193 18.24 2.67 -0.01
C GLU A 193 18.20 1.72 1.19
N ARG A 194 17.03 1.58 1.82
CA ARG A 194 16.85 0.67 2.96
C ARG A 194 17.01 -0.79 2.57
N ALA A 195 16.48 -1.19 1.42
CA ALA A 195 16.66 -2.55 0.90
C ALA A 195 18.14 -2.85 0.61
N ALA A 196 18.87 -1.90 0.02
CA ALA A 196 20.31 -2.03 -0.21
C ALA A 196 21.09 -2.19 1.11
N ALA A 197 20.79 -1.37 2.11
CA ALA A 197 21.44 -1.45 3.43
C ALA A 197 21.15 -2.77 4.15
N ILE A 198 19.94 -3.33 4.02
CA ILE A 198 19.60 -4.64 4.58
C ILE A 198 20.38 -5.76 3.88
N ASN A 199 20.50 -5.71 2.55
CA ASN A 199 21.29 -6.69 1.79
C ASN A 199 22.76 -6.65 2.19
N GLU A 200 23.35 -5.46 2.28
CA GLU A 200 24.74 -5.28 2.73
C GLU A 200 24.95 -5.82 4.16
N ALA A 201 24.05 -5.48 5.09
CA ALA A 201 24.12 -5.99 6.46
C ALA A 201 23.96 -7.51 6.54
N THR A 202 23.16 -8.10 5.65
CA THR A 202 22.96 -9.54 5.56
C THR A 202 24.21 -10.24 5.02
N GLU A 203 24.83 -9.70 3.96
CA GLU A 203 26.09 -10.21 3.42
C GLU A 203 27.22 -10.14 4.45
N GLU A 204 27.33 -9.03 5.20
CA GLU A 204 28.31 -8.90 6.28
C GLU A 204 28.04 -9.89 7.42
N ALA A 205 26.78 -10.10 7.81
CA ALA A 205 26.42 -11.07 8.84
C ALA A 205 26.76 -12.52 8.41
N VAL A 206 26.50 -12.88 7.14
CA VAL A 206 26.84 -14.19 6.58
C VAL A 206 28.36 -14.38 6.54
N ALA A 207 29.11 -13.35 6.10
CA ALA A 207 30.57 -13.39 6.08
C ALA A 207 31.17 -13.57 7.49
N ARG A 208 30.65 -12.84 8.48
CA ARG A 208 31.06 -12.99 9.89
C ARG A 208 30.71 -14.36 10.46
N ALA A 209 29.51 -14.86 10.20
CA ALA A 209 29.10 -16.19 10.65
C ALA A 209 29.99 -17.28 10.06
N LYS A 210 30.36 -17.15 8.78
CA LYS A 210 31.32 -18.06 8.14
C LYS A 210 32.71 -17.98 8.78
N ALA A 211 33.23 -16.78 9.03
CA ALA A 211 34.53 -16.61 9.69
C ALA A 211 34.56 -17.22 11.11
N ILE A 212 33.47 -17.09 11.87
CA ILE A 212 33.32 -17.73 13.19
C ILE A 212 33.31 -19.26 13.05
N ALA A 213 32.58 -19.81 12.07
CA ALA A 213 32.55 -21.25 11.82
C ALA A 213 33.92 -21.81 11.40
N ASP A 214 34.64 -21.10 10.52
CA ASP A 214 35.98 -21.48 10.07
C ASP A 214 36.98 -21.44 11.25
N ALA A 215 36.90 -20.42 12.13
CA ALA A 215 37.72 -20.32 13.33
C ALA A 215 37.44 -21.43 14.35
N HIS A 216 36.16 -21.82 14.50
CA HIS A 216 35.78 -22.97 15.33
C HIS A 216 36.27 -24.30 14.77
N THR A 217 36.37 -24.44 13.44
CA THR A 217 36.86 -25.67 12.80
C THR A 217 38.39 -25.79 12.87
N ALA A 218 39.09 -24.65 12.88
CA ALA A 218 40.56 -24.60 12.98
C ALA A 218 41.11 -24.78 14.41
N SER A 219 40.27 -24.57 15.43
CA SER A 219 40.65 -24.78 16.84
C SER A 219 40.22 -26.17 17.31
N GLU A 220 41.11 -26.92 17.97
CA GLU A 220 40.74 -28.12 18.75
C GLU A 220 39.55 -27.84 19.67
N PRO A 221 38.69 -28.84 20.00
CA PRO A 221 37.34 -28.63 20.50
C PRO A 221 37.30 -27.68 21.71
N ALA A 222 37.00 -26.42 21.42
CA ALA A 222 36.80 -25.38 22.41
C ALA A 222 35.58 -25.73 23.26
N SER A 223 35.67 -25.44 24.56
CA SER A 223 34.57 -25.58 25.52
C SER A 223 33.28 -24.92 25.00
N ASN A 224 32.15 -25.60 25.19
CA ASN A 224 30.79 -25.16 24.81
C ASN A 224 30.46 -23.71 25.24
N ASP A 225 31.09 -23.22 26.31
CA ASP A 225 30.85 -21.88 26.85
C ASP A 225 31.34 -20.75 25.94
N GLN A 226 32.43 -20.98 25.17
CA GLN A 226 32.97 -19.96 24.27
C GLN A 226 32.11 -19.80 23.00
N ALA A 227 31.56 -20.91 22.48
CA ALA A 227 30.65 -20.89 21.34
C ALA A 227 29.35 -20.14 21.66
N ALA A 228 28.83 -20.31 22.89
CA ALA A 228 27.63 -19.60 23.34
C ALA A 228 27.85 -18.08 23.44
N GLY A 229 29.02 -17.65 23.92
CA GLY A 229 29.39 -16.22 23.98
C GLY A 229 29.47 -15.58 22.59
N ALA A 230 30.14 -16.23 21.64
CA ALA A 230 30.28 -15.73 20.28
C ALA A 230 28.91 -15.57 19.56
N LEU A 231 27.99 -16.50 19.78
CA LEU A 231 26.65 -16.44 19.19
C LEU A 231 25.79 -15.33 19.82
N ALA A 232 25.92 -15.11 21.13
CA ALA A 232 25.26 -14.00 21.83
C ALA A 232 25.77 -12.63 21.35
N ASP A 233 27.08 -12.48 21.18
CA ASP A 233 27.69 -11.25 20.66
C ASP A 233 27.28 -10.97 19.21
N LEU A 234 27.24 -12.00 18.35
CA LEU A 234 26.75 -11.86 16.99
C LEU A 234 25.29 -11.39 16.98
N THR A 235 24.44 -12.00 17.82
CA THR A 235 23.02 -11.64 17.95
C THR A 235 22.85 -10.19 18.42
N ALA A 236 23.61 -9.78 19.43
CA ALA A 236 23.61 -8.41 19.95
C ALA A 236 24.10 -7.39 18.92
N TRP A 237 25.12 -7.73 18.13
CA TRP A 237 25.61 -6.91 17.03
C TRP A 237 24.57 -6.77 15.91
N THR A 238 23.96 -7.88 15.45
CA THR A 238 22.90 -7.83 14.43
C THR A 238 21.72 -6.99 14.88
N ARG A 239 21.33 -7.09 16.17
CA ARG A 239 20.25 -6.30 16.73
C ARG A 239 20.57 -4.79 16.70
N ARG A 240 21.79 -4.39 17.11
CA ARG A 240 22.22 -2.98 17.07
C ARG A 240 22.22 -2.41 15.65
N ARG A 241 22.71 -3.20 14.68
CA ARG A 241 22.88 -2.72 13.30
C ARG A 241 21.59 -2.72 12.49
N VAL A 242 20.73 -3.73 12.65
CA VAL A 242 19.46 -3.85 11.90
C VAL A 242 18.37 -2.93 12.44
N LEU A 243 18.31 -2.73 13.76
CA LEU A 243 17.28 -1.87 14.37
C LEU A 243 17.69 -0.40 14.44
N GLY A 244 18.92 -0.04 14.07
CA GLY A 244 19.41 1.33 14.16
C GLY A 244 19.42 1.89 15.59
N VAL A 245 19.39 1.03 16.61
CA VAL A 245 19.46 1.45 18.02
C VAL A 245 20.90 1.82 18.32
N THR A 246 21.25 3.08 18.08
CA THR A 246 22.38 3.72 18.75
C THR A 246 22.00 3.91 20.22
N GLU A 247 22.38 2.96 21.08
CA GLU A 247 22.54 3.26 22.49
C GLU A 247 23.66 4.30 22.59
N GLN A 248 23.27 5.57 22.76
CA GLN A 248 24.17 6.59 23.24
C GLN A 248 24.49 6.21 24.69
N PRO A 249 25.75 5.90 25.06
CA PRO A 249 26.05 5.62 26.45
C PRO A 249 25.80 6.91 27.24
N THR A 250 24.73 6.91 28.04
CA THR A 250 24.52 7.88 29.11
C THR A 250 25.66 7.71 30.12
N SER A 251 26.78 8.37 29.84
CA SER A 251 27.82 8.63 30.81
C SER A 251 27.27 9.65 31.80
N VAL A 252 26.58 9.16 32.83
CA VAL A 252 26.28 9.94 34.03
C VAL A 252 27.58 10.04 34.83
N ALA A 253 28.44 10.97 34.43
CA ALA A 253 29.54 11.42 35.28
C ALA A 253 28.94 12.31 36.36
N ALA A 254 29.03 11.85 37.61
CA ALA A 254 28.69 12.61 38.79
C ALA A 254 29.49 13.93 38.81
N ALA A 255 28.77 15.05 38.74
CA ALA A 255 29.30 16.35 39.08
C ALA A 255 29.19 16.50 40.60
N ASP A 256 30.32 16.64 41.26
CA ASP A 256 30.36 17.18 42.62
C ASP A 256 31.49 18.21 42.74
N THR A 257 31.19 19.26 43.50
CA THR A 257 32.03 20.38 43.98
C THR A 257 32.25 21.61 43.08
N SER A 258 31.51 22.68 43.41
CA SER A 258 32.00 24.08 43.51
C SER A 258 32.53 24.32 44.95
N PRO A 259 33.17 25.45 45.36
CA PRO A 259 33.30 26.80 44.75
C PRO A 259 34.76 27.37 44.78
N THR A 260 35.11 28.54 44.21
CA THR A 260 35.03 29.90 44.82
C THR A 260 35.69 30.95 43.88
N ALA A 261 35.18 32.20 43.94
CA ALA A 261 35.63 33.55 43.47
C ALA A 261 37.06 33.74 42.86
N ASP A 262 37.38 34.71 41.99
CA ASP A 262 36.98 36.13 41.92
C ASP A 262 37.53 36.80 40.62
N ALA A 263 37.05 38.03 40.34
CA ALA A 263 37.73 39.16 39.68
C ALA A 263 37.90 39.28 38.14
N THR A 264 37.07 40.21 37.59
CA THR A 264 37.36 41.31 36.62
C THR A 264 38.02 41.06 35.26
N GLY A 265 37.32 41.47 34.19
CA GLY A 265 37.91 41.70 32.86
C GLY A 265 36.90 42.13 31.79
N GLN A 266 37.13 43.30 31.20
CA GLN A 266 36.25 44.12 30.37
C GLN A 266 36.27 43.75 28.86
N GLN A 267 35.07 43.61 28.23
CA GLN A 267 34.67 44.14 26.89
C GLN A 267 35.35 43.58 25.59
N PRO A 268 34.83 43.75 24.33
CA PRO A 268 33.49 44.11 23.79
C PRO A 268 32.83 43.06 22.86
N ALA A 269 31.57 43.32 22.54
CA ALA A 269 30.70 42.62 21.58
C ALA A 269 31.13 42.68 20.10
N PRO A 270 30.68 41.70 19.29
CA PRO A 270 30.18 41.99 17.96
C PRO A 270 28.77 41.40 17.67
N ARG A 271 28.14 42.04 16.66
CA ARG A 271 26.77 41.97 16.14
C ARG A 271 26.14 40.57 15.95
N PRO A 272 24.80 40.45 15.97
CA PRO A 272 24.10 39.21 15.68
C PRO A 272 24.06 38.95 14.16
N ALA A 273 24.52 37.76 13.75
CA ALA A 273 24.23 37.20 12.44
C ALA A 273 22.86 36.51 12.49
N THR A 274 21.99 36.89 11.55
CA THR A 274 20.66 36.35 11.33
C THR A 274 20.72 34.84 11.10
N ALA A 275 20.11 34.07 11.99
CA ALA A 275 19.97 32.63 11.88
C ALA A 275 19.01 32.26 10.73
N LEU A 276 19.49 31.46 9.77
CA LEU A 276 18.64 30.69 8.87
C LEU A 276 18.03 29.54 9.68
N SER A 277 16.75 29.66 10.02
CA SER A 277 15.99 28.58 10.62
C SER A 277 15.83 27.44 9.62
N THR A 278 16.64 26.39 9.76
CA THR A 278 16.40 25.10 9.10
C THR A 278 15.18 24.49 9.79
N THR A 279 14.03 24.48 9.12
CA THR A 279 12.84 23.79 9.62
C THR A 279 13.08 22.29 9.44
N THR A 280 13.59 21.65 10.49
CA THR A 280 13.63 20.19 10.61
C THR A 280 12.18 19.71 10.72
N LEU A 281 11.70 19.04 9.68
CA LEU A 281 10.39 18.41 9.65
C LEU A 281 10.45 17.16 10.53
N THR A 282 10.07 17.30 11.80
CA THR A 282 9.94 16.17 12.73
C THR A 282 8.78 15.29 12.25
N VAL A 283 9.10 14.13 11.67
CA VAL A 283 8.12 13.08 11.42
C VAL A 283 7.71 12.53 12.78
N VAL A 284 6.54 12.95 13.26
CA VAL A 284 5.92 12.38 14.46
C VAL A 284 5.49 10.97 14.11
N ASP A 285 6.21 10.00 14.68
CA ASP A 285 5.81 8.61 14.68
C ASP A 285 4.50 8.51 15.47
N THR A 286 3.39 8.41 14.75
CA THR A 286 2.06 8.42 15.35
C THR A 286 1.80 7.02 15.88
N VAL A 287 2.18 6.80 17.14
CA VAL A 287 1.78 5.62 17.91
C VAL A 287 0.25 5.65 18.00
N ALA A 288 -0.39 4.69 17.31
CA ALA A 288 -1.82 4.47 17.42
C ALA A 288 -2.20 4.19 18.89
N PRO A 289 -3.22 4.85 19.46
CA PRO A 289 -3.66 4.55 20.81
C PRO A 289 -4.25 3.12 20.87
N PRO A 290 -4.15 2.44 22.02
CA PRO A 290 -4.76 1.13 22.21
C PRO A 290 -6.27 1.25 22.07
N VAL A 291 -6.83 0.37 21.23
CA VAL A 291 -8.26 0.14 21.11
C VAL A 291 -8.77 -0.27 22.50
N ALA A 292 -9.63 0.56 23.09
CA ALA A 292 -10.38 0.20 24.28
C ALA A 292 -11.47 -0.78 23.84
N ASP A 293 -11.51 -1.94 24.51
CA ASP A 293 -12.63 -2.86 24.50
C ASP A 293 -13.79 -2.18 25.26
N ASP A 294 -14.75 -1.62 24.53
CA ASP A 294 -16.05 -1.25 25.08
C ASP A 294 -17.03 -2.40 24.78
N ASP A 295 -17.19 -3.26 25.78
CA ASP A 295 -18.35 -4.14 25.94
C ASP A 295 -19.57 -3.27 26.27
N GLU A 296 -20.34 -2.86 25.26
CA GLU A 296 -21.69 -2.32 25.45
C GLU A 296 -22.73 -3.35 24.99
N ASP A 297 -23.29 -4.02 26.00
CA ASP A 297 -24.59 -4.68 26.01
C ASP A 297 -25.63 -3.86 25.24
N SER A 298 -26.13 -4.41 24.13
CA SER A 298 -27.42 -4.01 23.59
C SER A 298 -28.22 -5.24 23.20
N ASP A 299 -28.93 -5.75 24.19
CA ASP A 299 -30.14 -6.55 24.02
C ASP A 299 -31.12 -5.78 23.12
N ARG A 300 -31.18 -6.17 21.85
CA ARG A 300 -32.27 -5.81 20.94
C ARG A 300 -32.76 -7.05 20.24
N ASP A 301 -33.62 -7.75 20.96
CA ASP A 301 -34.61 -8.67 20.42
C ASP A 301 -35.40 -7.96 19.32
N GLY A 302 -35.31 -8.51 18.12
CA GLY A 302 -35.92 -7.96 16.92
C GLY A 302 -35.90 -9.01 15.84
N ASP A 303 -36.80 -9.98 15.98
CA ASP A 303 -37.22 -10.98 15.01
C ASP A 303 -37.09 -10.49 13.56
N ARG A 304 -36.00 -10.87 12.90
CA ARG A 304 -35.88 -10.89 11.44
C ARG A 304 -35.63 -12.33 11.03
N GLU A 305 -36.73 -13.06 10.95
CA GLU A 305 -36.75 -14.29 10.19
C GLU A 305 -36.51 -13.97 8.70
N ARG A 306 -35.54 -14.69 8.13
CA ARG A 306 -35.60 -15.26 6.77
C ARG A 306 -35.33 -14.31 5.59
N ASP A 307 -34.05 -13.98 5.42
CA ASP A 307 -33.38 -13.84 4.11
C ASP A 307 -31.89 -14.20 4.26
N SER A 308 -31.63 -15.48 4.54
CA SER A 308 -30.30 -16.07 4.73
C SER A 308 -29.78 -16.66 3.39
N ASP A 309 -29.58 -15.82 2.37
CA ASP A 309 -29.04 -16.33 1.09
C ASP A 309 -28.13 -15.37 0.28
N SER A 310 -27.53 -14.32 0.87
CA SER A 310 -26.67 -13.42 0.06
C SER A 310 -25.45 -12.78 0.72
N ASP A 311 -25.06 -13.14 1.93
CA ASP A 311 -23.75 -12.76 2.49
C ASP A 311 -22.78 -13.95 2.42
N ARG A 312 -22.64 -14.55 1.22
CA ARG A 312 -21.52 -15.44 0.94
C ARG A 312 -20.25 -14.60 1.06
N GLU A 313 -19.64 -14.73 2.22
CA GLU A 313 -18.37 -14.19 2.66
C GLU A 313 -17.40 -14.18 1.47
N ARG A 314 -16.82 -13.01 1.22
CA ARG A 314 -15.81 -12.81 0.18
C ARG A 314 -14.77 -13.94 0.32
N PRO A 315 -14.50 -14.73 -0.74
CA PRO A 315 -13.61 -15.88 -0.65
C PRO A 315 -12.31 -15.52 0.03
N ASP A 316 -11.95 -16.27 1.07
CA ASP A 316 -10.75 -15.97 1.83
C ASP A 316 -9.49 -16.14 0.94
N ASP A 317 -8.37 -15.57 1.38
CA ASP A 317 -7.12 -15.65 0.62
C ASP A 317 -6.56 -17.08 0.54
N GLN A 318 -7.07 -18.01 1.35
CA GLN A 318 -6.69 -19.42 1.29
C GLN A 318 -7.40 -20.11 0.12
N ASP A 319 -8.72 -20.00 0.01
CA ASP A 319 -9.50 -20.57 -1.09
C ASP A 319 -9.07 -20.00 -2.44
N ASN A 320 -8.73 -18.69 -2.47
CA ASN A 320 -8.15 -18.05 -3.65
C ASN A 320 -6.88 -18.78 -4.12
N ARG A 321 -5.98 -19.12 -3.19
CA ARG A 321 -4.72 -19.84 -3.49
C ARG A 321 -4.98 -21.28 -3.89
N GLU A 322 -5.87 -21.98 -3.19
CA GLU A 322 -6.21 -23.37 -3.48
C GLU A 322 -6.86 -23.52 -4.86
N ALA A 323 -7.75 -22.59 -5.24
CA ALA A 323 -8.35 -22.54 -6.57
C ALA A 323 -7.32 -22.28 -7.66
N GLU A 324 -6.40 -21.32 -7.47
CA GLU A 324 -5.34 -21.05 -8.44
C GLU A 324 -4.40 -22.25 -8.63
N ASP A 325 -4.02 -22.93 -7.56
CA ASP A 325 -3.17 -24.12 -7.62
C ASP A 325 -3.88 -25.33 -8.23
N TRP A 326 -5.18 -25.48 -8.00
CA TRP A 326 -5.98 -26.50 -8.66
C TRP A 326 -6.10 -26.25 -10.17
N ILE A 327 -6.42 -25.02 -10.59
CA ILE A 327 -6.45 -24.63 -12.01
C ILE A 327 -5.09 -24.90 -12.66
N ARG A 328 -4.00 -24.50 -12.00
CA ARG A 328 -2.63 -24.69 -12.50
C ARG A 328 -2.27 -26.18 -12.65
N ARG A 329 -2.66 -27.02 -11.69
CA ARG A 329 -2.48 -28.48 -11.78
C ARG A 329 -3.24 -29.07 -12.96
N ARG A 330 -4.49 -28.62 -13.21
CA ARG A 330 -5.29 -29.11 -14.34
C ARG A 330 -4.75 -28.69 -15.70
N CYS A 331 -4.24 -27.46 -15.79
CA CYS A 331 -3.58 -26.93 -16.98
C CYS A 331 -2.23 -27.59 -17.29
N ARG A 332 -1.51 -28.15 -16.30
CA ARG A 332 -0.24 -28.87 -16.56
C ARG A 332 -0.45 -30.28 -17.12
N GLY A 333 -1.53 -30.95 -16.72
CA GLY A 333 -1.79 -32.35 -17.09
C GLY A 333 -0.73 -33.32 -16.55
N GLN A 334 -0.84 -34.61 -16.90
CA GLN A 334 0.13 -35.65 -16.50
C GLN A 334 1.23 -35.90 -17.54
N ASN A 335 1.04 -35.49 -18.80
CA ASN A 335 1.97 -35.78 -19.91
C ASN A 335 2.31 -34.53 -20.76
N GLY A 336 2.36 -33.35 -20.14
CA GLY A 336 2.59 -32.08 -20.86
C GLY A 336 1.41 -31.59 -21.70
N VAL A 337 0.32 -32.35 -21.73
CA VAL A 337 -0.98 -31.96 -22.30
C VAL A 337 -1.98 -31.86 -21.15
N GLY A 338 -2.35 -30.63 -20.81
CA GLY A 338 -3.40 -30.32 -19.83
C GLY A 338 -4.69 -29.84 -20.47
N ARG A 339 -5.72 -29.63 -19.65
CA ARG A 339 -7.00 -29.05 -20.08
C ARG A 339 -7.30 -27.82 -19.23
N ARG A 340 -7.70 -26.73 -19.88
CA ARG A 340 -8.19 -25.52 -19.22
C ARG A 340 -9.54 -25.85 -18.56
N PRO A 341 -9.67 -25.74 -17.23
CA PRO A 341 -10.96 -25.94 -16.57
C PRO A 341 -11.94 -24.85 -16.99
N THR A 342 -13.23 -25.21 -17.05
CA THR A 342 -14.28 -24.23 -17.37
C THR A 342 -14.58 -23.35 -16.16
N LYS A 343 -15.18 -22.16 -16.40
CA LYS A 343 -15.58 -21.27 -15.30
C LYS A 343 -16.59 -21.94 -14.34
N THR A 344 -17.46 -22.80 -14.88
CA THR A 344 -18.47 -23.54 -14.11
C THR A 344 -17.83 -24.65 -13.29
N GLU A 345 -16.83 -25.37 -13.83
CA GLU A 345 -16.06 -26.37 -13.05
C GLU A 345 -15.33 -25.75 -11.85
N VAL A 346 -14.79 -24.53 -12.00
CA VAL A 346 -14.14 -23.79 -10.90
C VAL A 346 -15.18 -23.29 -9.88
N ALA A 347 -16.29 -22.75 -10.36
CA ALA A 347 -17.38 -22.23 -9.54
C ALA A 347 -18.01 -23.33 -8.68
N GLU A 348 -18.34 -24.48 -9.27
CA GLU A 348 -18.95 -25.62 -8.59
C GLU A 348 -18.01 -26.22 -7.54
N ARG A 349 -16.71 -26.33 -7.85
CA ARG A 349 -15.74 -26.95 -6.94
C ARG A 349 -15.52 -26.18 -5.64
N TYR A 350 -15.55 -24.85 -5.71
CA TYR A 350 -15.23 -23.98 -4.59
C TYR A 350 -16.43 -23.18 -4.09
N ASP A 351 -17.64 -23.52 -4.55
CA ASP A 351 -18.89 -22.84 -4.19
C ASP A 351 -18.85 -21.31 -4.46
N PHE A 352 -18.24 -20.91 -5.57
CA PHE A 352 -18.08 -19.51 -5.97
C PHE A 352 -18.97 -19.12 -7.12
N SER A 353 -19.17 -17.81 -7.30
CA SER A 353 -19.86 -17.29 -8.48
C SER A 353 -19.08 -17.56 -9.76
N GLU A 354 -19.79 -17.81 -10.87
CA GLU A 354 -19.15 -18.05 -12.17
C GLU A 354 -18.26 -16.88 -12.63
N THR A 355 -18.63 -15.65 -12.27
CA THR A 355 -17.86 -14.44 -12.61
C THR A 355 -16.52 -14.41 -11.89
N TRP A 356 -16.48 -14.88 -10.64
CA TRP A 356 -15.23 -15.07 -9.90
C TRP A 356 -14.40 -16.20 -10.51
N GLY A 357 -15.04 -17.35 -10.81
CA GLY A 357 -14.36 -18.50 -11.43
C GLY A 357 -13.69 -18.13 -12.75
N LEU A 358 -14.38 -17.35 -13.59
CA LEU A 358 -13.84 -16.82 -14.85
C LEU A 358 -12.59 -15.95 -14.63
N LYS A 359 -12.63 -15.01 -13.68
CA LYS A 359 -11.49 -14.12 -13.38
C LYS A 359 -10.25 -14.91 -12.94
N ARG A 360 -10.44 -15.97 -12.14
CA ARG A 360 -9.32 -16.83 -11.70
C ARG A 360 -8.74 -17.65 -12.83
N VAL A 361 -9.56 -18.26 -13.68
CA VAL A 361 -9.08 -18.98 -14.87
C VAL A 361 -8.27 -18.04 -15.78
N GLN A 362 -8.75 -16.82 -16.03
CA GLN A 362 -8.03 -15.83 -16.84
C GLN A 362 -6.69 -15.40 -16.20
N THR A 363 -6.66 -15.22 -14.88
CA THR A 363 -5.45 -14.84 -14.14
C THR A 363 -4.38 -15.93 -14.22
N VAL A 364 -4.78 -17.20 -14.00
CA VAL A 364 -3.86 -18.34 -14.13
C VAL A 364 -3.42 -18.52 -15.59
N GLN A 365 -4.33 -18.38 -16.55
CA GLN A 365 -4.02 -18.45 -17.98
C GLN A 365 -2.97 -17.41 -18.37
N LYS A 366 -3.15 -16.13 -17.99
CA LYS A 366 -2.18 -15.06 -18.27
C LYS A 366 -0.79 -15.37 -17.70
N ARG A 367 -0.73 -15.85 -16.45
CA ARG A 367 0.54 -16.23 -15.79
C ARG A 367 1.21 -17.42 -16.47
N MET A 368 0.45 -18.44 -16.88
CA MET A 368 0.99 -19.61 -17.57
C MET A 368 1.44 -19.30 -18.99
N THR A 369 0.73 -18.43 -19.72
CA THR A 369 1.19 -17.95 -21.03
C THR A 369 2.51 -17.20 -20.92
N ALA A 370 2.71 -16.39 -19.87
CA ALA A 370 4.00 -15.76 -19.59
C ALA A 370 5.12 -16.78 -19.29
N GLN A 371 4.76 -17.99 -18.83
CA GLN A 371 5.69 -19.12 -18.64
C GLN A 371 5.88 -19.97 -19.91
N GLY A 372 5.31 -19.56 -21.05
CA GLY A 372 5.43 -20.26 -22.33
C GLY A 372 4.41 -21.38 -22.57
N TYR A 373 3.37 -21.52 -21.75
CA TYR A 373 2.27 -22.44 -22.04
C TYR A 373 1.37 -21.89 -23.15
N GLU A 374 1.00 -22.74 -24.10
CA GLU A 374 0.08 -22.39 -25.19
C GLU A 374 -1.33 -22.90 -24.87
N PHE A 375 -2.34 -22.01 -24.96
CA PHE A 375 -3.74 -22.33 -24.74
C PHE A 375 -4.48 -22.37 -26.06
N ARG A 376 -4.94 -23.56 -26.47
CA ARG A 376 -5.68 -23.74 -27.71
C ARG A 376 -7.18 -23.43 -27.54
N PRO A 377 -7.89 -23.08 -28.64
CA PRO A 377 -9.33 -22.78 -28.58
C PRO A 377 -10.22 -23.94 -28.10
N ASP A 378 -9.77 -25.18 -28.31
CA ASP A 378 -10.42 -26.41 -27.83
C ASP A 378 -10.31 -26.61 -26.31
N GLY A 379 -9.57 -25.74 -25.61
CA GLY A 379 -9.29 -25.83 -24.18
C GLY A 379 -8.09 -26.70 -23.84
N THR A 380 -7.36 -27.22 -24.82
CA THR A 380 -6.11 -27.95 -24.60
C THR A 380 -4.99 -26.97 -24.21
N VAL A 381 -4.17 -27.35 -23.24
CA VAL A 381 -3.01 -26.57 -22.77
C VAL A 381 -1.75 -27.36 -23.06
N LEU A 382 -0.87 -26.80 -23.88
CA LEU A 382 0.42 -27.41 -24.21
C LEU A 382 1.51 -26.79 -23.35
N ALA A 383 2.28 -27.64 -22.68
CA ALA A 383 3.47 -27.20 -21.95
C ALA A 383 4.50 -26.62 -22.93
N PRO A 384 5.30 -25.61 -22.52
CA PRO A 384 6.41 -25.13 -23.32
C PRO A 384 7.30 -26.32 -23.68
N HIS A 385 7.68 -26.43 -24.96
CA HIS A 385 8.70 -27.38 -25.37
C HIS A 385 9.96 -27.02 -24.61
N LYS A 386 10.28 -27.79 -23.57
CA LYS A 386 11.57 -27.75 -22.93
C LYS A 386 12.53 -28.20 -24.02
N THR A 387 13.13 -27.25 -24.73
CA THR A 387 14.29 -27.52 -25.57
C THR A 387 15.26 -28.19 -24.62
N VAL A 388 15.35 -29.51 -24.73
CA VAL A 388 16.40 -30.27 -24.07
C VAL A 388 17.63 -29.65 -24.69
N ALA A 389 18.25 -28.71 -23.98
CA ALA A 389 19.53 -28.17 -24.36
C ALA A 389 20.38 -29.41 -24.58
N SER A 390 20.66 -29.69 -25.85
CA SER A 390 21.52 -30.76 -26.29
C SER A 390 22.79 -30.56 -25.50
N THR A 391 22.92 -31.34 -24.43
CA THR A 391 24.06 -31.21 -23.53
C THR A 391 25.21 -31.66 -24.39
N ASP A 392 26.00 -30.66 -24.73
CA ASP A 392 27.09 -30.68 -25.67
C ASP A 392 27.99 -31.88 -25.38
N ASN A 393 27.81 -32.94 -26.17
CA ASN A 393 28.63 -34.14 -26.11
C ASN A 393 30.00 -33.89 -26.79
N SER A 394 30.33 -32.64 -27.15
CA SER A 394 31.59 -32.27 -27.82
C SER A 394 32.79 -32.26 -26.89
N GLN A 395 32.64 -32.34 -25.56
CA GLN A 395 33.79 -32.40 -24.64
C GLN A 395 34.42 -33.79 -24.49
N ARG A 396 33.97 -34.84 -25.20
CA ARG A 396 34.55 -36.19 -25.10
C ARG A 396 35.56 -36.55 -26.19
N SER A 397 35.87 -35.66 -27.13
CA SER A 397 36.76 -35.97 -28.26
C SER A 397 38.19 -35.42 -28.17
N GLU A 398 38.55 -34.66 -27.12
CA GLU A 398 39.91 -34.06 -26.99
C GLU A 398 40.86 -34.77 -26.00
N ALA A 399 40.48 -35.93 -25.44
CA ALA A 399 41.33 -36.65 -24.47
C ALA A 399 42.14 -37.83 -25.05
N THR A 400 42.27 -37.96 -26.37
CA THR A 400 43.13 -38.96 -27.02
C THR A 400 43.85 -38.35 -28.22
N ALA A 401 44.94 -37.64 -27.95
CA ALA A 401 46.03 -37.39 -28.88
C ALA A 401 47.34 -37.21 -28.10
#